data_AF-A0A0Q8DAS7-F1
#
_entry.id   AF-A0A0Q8DAS7-F1
#
_cell.length_a   1.000
_cell.length_b   1.000
_cell.length_c   1.000
_cell.angle_alpha   90.00
_cell.angle_beta   90.00
_cell.angle_gamma   90.00
#
_symmetry.space_group_name_H-M   'P 1'
#
loop_
_entity.id
_entity.type
_entity.pdbx_description
1 polymer ?
#
loop_
_entity_poly.entity_id
_entity_poly.type
_entity_poly.pdbx_seq_one_letter_code
_entity_poly.pdbx_strand_id
1 'polypeptide(L)'
;MHRDQYLGNISPTTTSHTVRDFVVWLAENLGNPSLFTHEYTDRRSGTAWQCQGLKDACAKYQWSHKGVRGVLPGTNLESNNAALSALGNALHDSLSPANDPAAFTAAADVMKWGGVQAGNVRWLSINTDQLASLLKSTATAFTNGNLSDPLLLNKDLRFNAGMTKVYSLLVEDFIIYDSRVGAALGWIVAKYCEEKKLPGVPAEIAFPWAPSKEAPNAKSPKNRNPGRGAFCFPRLVAGPQHAHWNLKASWILAEVLALAGADGFAGPKTVAPLRRLEAALFMIGYDLPKYGSGMTETMTAPSNAPNSLEGGIECYTAVHRNQFYYHIDESGIRLEDGRYYPIAVINKMLTALWEVFGTAPFPLANSATKVRADEGPFGLGKAYYEACERKGNPPDSSALAATLQDIGVLTFTPGKKANWSINASEFSLVRVGSPIDITPLIKRELELREIL
;
A
#
# COMPACT_ATOMS: atom_id res chain seq x y z
N MET A 1 8.84 4.85 24.45
CA MET A 1 8.75 6.33 24.43
C MET A 1 7.31 6.68 24.10
N HIS A 2 6.64 7.41 24.99
CA HIS A 2 5.24 7.79 24.81
C HIS A 2 5.08 9.05 23.94
N ARG A 3 3.87 9.28 23.42
CA ARG A 3 3.48 10.46 22.63
C ARG A 3 4.03 11.77 23.20
N ASP A 4 3.74 12.09 24.46
CA ASP A 4 4.12 13.38 25.05
C ASP A 4 5.64 13.55 25.24
N GLN A 5 6.35 12.43 25.43
CA GLN A 5 7.82 12.45 25.48
C GLN A 5 8.39 12.73 24.09
N TYR A 6 7.82 12.10 23.05
CA TYR A 6 8.25 12.31 21.66
C TYR A 6 7.94 13.74 21.17
N LEU A 7 6.77 14.27 21.52
CA LEU A 7 6.37 15.64 21.17
C LEU A 7 7.11 16.72 21.98
N GLY A 8 7.88 16.33 23.01
CA GLY A 8 8.62 17.29 23.86
C GLY A 8 7.72 18.06 24.84
N ASN A 9 6.54 17.51 25.17
CA ASN A 9 5.61 18.09 26.14
C ASN A 9 5.99 17.76 27.59
N ILE A 10 6.68 16.63 27.80
CA ILE A 10 7.21 16.21 29.11
C ILE A 10 8.72 16.00 28.96
N SER A 11 9.54 16.93 29.45
CA SER A 11 11.01 16.83 29.36
C SER A 11 11.66 16.36 30.66
N PRO A 12 12.54 15.35 30.62
CA PRO A 12 13.63 15.21 31.57
C PRO A 12 14.83 16.04 31.06
N THR A 13 14.95 17.29 31.53
CA THR A 13 16.14 18.20 31.63
C THR A 13 17.27 18.21 30.55
N THR A 14 17.20 17.47 29.45
CA THR A 14 18.31 17.32 28.48
C THR A 14 17.89 16.89 27.05
N THR A 15 16.60 16.82 26.72
CA THR A 15 16.12 16.36 25.40
C THR A 15 15.99 17.48 24.36
N SER A 16 16.38 17.18 23.12
CA SER A 16 16.20 18.03 21.94
C SER A 16 14.74 18.47 21.77
N HIS A 17 14.51 19.78 21.63
CA HIS A 17 13.17 20.37 21.40
C HIS A 17 12.73 20.34 19.94
N THR A 18 13.51 19.72 19.04
CA THR A 18 13.29 19.75 17.59
C THR A 18 11.88 19.36 17.15
N VAL A 19 11.30 18.31 17.72
CA VAL A 19 9.94 17.88 17.34
C VAL A 19 8.92 18.95 17.71
N ARG A 20 9.03 19.51 18.92
CA ARG A 20 8.16 20.59 19.40
C ARG A 20 8.29 21.83 18.54
N ASP A 21 9.52 22.24 18.23
CA ASP A 21 9.79 23.43 17.41
C ASP A 21 9.25 23.26 15.99
N PHE A 22 9.36 22.06 15.43
CA PHE A 22 8.76 21.74 14.13
C PHE A 22 7.23 21.76 14.17
N VAL A 23 6.62 21.19 15.22
CA VAL A 23 5.16 21.20 15.42
C VAL A 23 4.63 22.63 15.54
N VAL A 24 5.26 23.47 16.37
CA VAL A 24 4.88 24.89 16.52
C VAL A 24 5.01 25.62 15.20
N TRP A 25 6.16 25.47 14.52
CA TRP A 25 6.40 26.11 13.23
C TRP A 25 5.38 25.70 12.16
N LEU A 26 5.04 24.40 12.07
CA LEU A 26 4.08 23.93 11.09
C LEU A 26 2.66 24.41 11.43
N ALA A 27 2.28 24.45 12.71
CA ALA A 27 0.99 24.99 13.15
C ALA A 27 0.82 26.47 12.76
N GLU A 28 1.84 27.30 12.98
CA GLU A 28 1.86 28.72 12.58
C GLU A 28 1.78 28.89 11.05
N ASN A 29 2.29 27.92 10.29
CA ASN A 29 2.35 27.96 8.84
C ASN A 29 1.27 27.16 8.10
N LEU A 30 0.35 26.48 8.79
CA LEU A 30 -0.71 25.67 8.15
C LEU A 30 -1.56 26.48 7.16
N GLY A 31 -1.79 27.76 7.46
CA GLY A 31 -2.53 28.70 6.63
C GLY A 31 -1.69 29.50 5.64
N ASN A 32 -0.37 29.28 5.57
CA ASN A 32 0.53 30.06 4.73
C ASN A 32 0.29 29.74 3.24
N PRO A 33 -0.14 30.73 2.42
CA PRO A 33 -0.55 30.47 1.04
C PRO A 33 0.63 30.33 0.07
N SER A 34 1.84 30.74 0.45
CA SER A 34 3.01 30.73 -0.43
C SER A 34 4.05 29.68 -0.06
N LEU A 35 4.21 29.38 1.24
CA LEU A 35 5.23 28.46 1.72
C LEU A 35 5.08 27.05 1.13
N PHE A 36 3.83 26.59 0.96
CA PHE A 36 3.51 25.28 0.38
C PHE A 36 2.83 25.40 -0.99
N THR A 37 3.13 26.45 -1.75
CA THR A 37 2.75 26.51 -3.16
C THR A 37 3.43 25.38 -3.92
N HIS A 38 2.66 24.68 -4.76
CA HIS A 38 3.14 23.53 -5.50
C HIS A 38 2.35 23.33 -6.79
N GLU A 39 3.00 22.74 -7.80
CA GLU A 39 2.40 22.38 -9.07
C GLU A 39 3.05 21.11 -9.64
N TYR A 40 2.28 20.36 -10.42
CA TYR A 40 2.76 19.21 -11.18
C TYR A 40 1.79 18.86 -12.31
N THR A 41 2.23 18.02 -13.24
CA THR A 41 1.33 17.39 -14.22
C THR A 41 0.75 16.11 -13.63
N ASP A 42 -0.57 16.04 -13.45
CA ASP A 42 -1.26 14.81 -13.10
C ASP A 42 -1.17 13.87 -14.31
N ARG A 43 -0.35 12.82 -14.19
CA ARG A 43 -0.08 11.92 -15.33
C ARG A 43 -1.29 11.05 -15.69
N ARG A 44 -2.29 10.96 -14.81
CA ARG A 44 -3.54 10.21 -15.07
C ARG A 44 -4.43 10.93 -16.10
N SER A 45 -4.43 12.25 -16.06
CA SER A 45 -5.27 13.11 -16.91
C SER A 45 -4.48 13.94 -17.92
N GLY A 46 -3.16 14.07 -17.74
CA GLY A 46 -2.29 14.97 -18.48
C GLY A 46 -2.48 16.45 -18.11
N THR A 47 -3.27 16.77 -17.08
CA THR A 47 -3.61 18.15 -16.72
C THR A 47 -2.65 18.71 -15.69
N ALA A 48 -2.39 20.03 -15.73
CA ALA A 48 -1.68 20.72 -14.66
C ALA A 48 -2.55 20.76 -13.38
N TRP A 49 -1.98 20.35 -12.27
CA TRP A 49 -2.53 20.53 -10.92
C TRP A 49 -1.66 21.54 -10.18
N GLN A 50 -2.29 22.45 -9.44
CA GLN A 50 -1.59 23.49 -8.68
C GLN A 50 -2.35 23.87 -7.41
N CYS A 51 -1.61 24.22 -6.35
CA CYS A 51 -2.16 24.72 -5.09
C CYS A 51 -1.38 25.89 -4.52
N GLN A 52 -2.08 26.78 -3.80
CA GLN A 52 -1.50 27.84 -2.96
C GLN A 52 -1.63 27.45 -1.48
N GLY A 53 -0.67 26.65 -1.00
CA GLY A 53 -0.65 26.20 0.38
C GLY A 53 -1.45 24.92 0.65
N LEU A 54 -1.35 24.42 1.89
CA LEU A 54 -1.98 23.16 2.33
C LEU A 54 -3.52 23.22 2.30
N LYS A 55 -4.09 24.38 2.65
CA LYS A 55 -5.54 24.59 2.65
C LYS A 55 -6.13 24.46 1.24
N ASP A 56 -5.48 25.06 0.25
CA ASP A 56 -5.90 24.98 -1.16
C ASP A 56 -5.68 23.57 -1.72
N ALA A 57 -4.58 22.91 -1.36
CA ALA A 57 -4.34 21.50 -1.71
C ALA A 57 -5.46 20.57 -1.20
N CYS A 58 -5.94 20.79 0.04
CA CYS A 58 -7.09 20.06 0.58
C CYS A 58 -8.38 20.35 -0.20
N ALA A 59 -8.65 21.62 -0.51
CA ALA A 59 -9.86 22.03 -1.23
C ALA A 59 -9.90 21.45 -2.66
N LYS A 60 -8.74 21.28 -3.27
CA LYS A 60 -8.54 20.70 -4.60
C LYS A 60 -8.26 19.20 -4.59
N TYR A 61 -8.56 18.51 -3.48
CA TYR A 61 -8.41 17.07 -3.42
C TYR A 61 -9.25 16.39 -4.50
N GLN A 62 -8.57 15.63 -5.37
CA GLN A 62 -9.19 14.91 -6.47
C GLN A 62 -8.50 13.56 -6.69
N TRP A 63 -9.03 12.52 -6.04
CA TRP A 63 -8.58 11.15 -6.19
C TRP A 63 -9.75 10.19 -6.30
N SER A 64 -9.80 9.44 -7.40
CA SER A 64 -10.87 8.49 -7.66
C SER A 64 -10.82 7.30 -6.71
N HIS A 65 -12.01 6.87 -6.26
CA HIS A 65 -12.22 5.57 -5.65
C HIS A 65 -13.36 4.84 -6.35
N LYS A 66 -13.28 3.51 -6.35
CA LYS A 66 -14.37 2.66 -6.85
C LYS A 66 -15.49 2.57 -5.81
N GLY A 67 -16.67 2.15 -6.26
CA GLY A 67 -17.77 1.87 -5.36
C GLY A 67 -17.40 0.74 -4.40
N VAL A 68 -17.79 0.88 -3.13
CA VAL A 68 -17.45 -0.06 -2.06
C VAL A 68 -18.55 -0.05 -1.01
N ARG A 69 -19.01 -1.22 -0.59
CA ARG A 69 -20.00 -1.40 0.49
C ARG A 69 -21.23 -0.48 0.37
N GLY A 70 -21.80 -0.40 -0.83
CA GLY A 70 -22.99 0.42 -1.10
C GLY A 70 -22.71 1.91 -1.37
N VAL A 71 -21.48 2.37 -1.17
CA VAL A 71 -21.05 3.72 -1.56
C VAL A 71 -20.72 3.72 -3.05
N LEU A 72 -21.28 4.68 -3.79
CA LEU A 72 -21.01 4.87 -5.21
C LEU A 72 -19.56 5.32 -5.47
N PRO A 73 -18.99 5.05 -6.66
CA PRO A 73 -17.68 5.59 -7.01
C PRO A 73 -17.68 7.13 -6.97
N GLY A 74 -16.53 7.71 -6.63
CA GLY A 74 -16.38 9.15 -6.48
C GLY A 74 -14.93 9.59 -6.63
N THR A 75 -14.70 10.90 -6.60
CA THR A 75 -13.36 11.49 -6.84
C THR A 75 -12.96 12.57 -5.83
N ASN A 76 -13.90 13.07 -5.04
CA ASN A 76 -13.66 14.18 -4.11
C ASN A 76 -13.45 13.67 -2.68
N LEU A 77 -13.15 14.59 -1.77
CA LEU A 77 -12.82 14.25 -0.39
C LEU A 77 -14.04 13.69 0.38
N GLU A 78 -15.24 14.22 0.15
CA GLU A 78 -16.47 13.75 0.84
C GLU A 78 -16.87 12.34 0.41
N SER A 79 -16.82 12.05 -0.90
CA SER A 79 -17.09 10.70 -1.42
C SER A 79 -16.08 9.68 -0.91
N ASN A 80 -14.79 10.04 -0.88
CA ASN A 80 -13.77 9.19 -0.25
C ASN A 80 -14.03 8.99 1.24
N ASN A 81 -14.40 10.04 1.97
CA ASN A 81 -14.74 9.94 3.39
C ASN A 81 -15.93 8.99 3.61
N ALA A 82 -16.98 9.08 2.80
CA ALA A 82 -18.11 8.16 2.86
C ALA A 82 -17.69 6.69 2.62
N ALA A 83 -16.84 6.44 1.62
CA ALA A 83 -16.27 5.12 1.37
C ALA A 83 -15.45 4.61 2.57
N LEU A 84 -14.59 5.46 3.12
CA LEU A 84 -13.77 5.14 4.30
C LEU A 84 -14.63 4.88 5.54
N SER A 85 -15.71 5.64 5.76
CA SER A 85 -16.66 5.40 6.86
C SER A 85 -17.33 4.03 6.71
N ALA A 86 -17.79 3.66 5.50
CA ALA A 86 -18.39 2.35 5.27
C ALA A 86 -17.39 1.20 5.49
N LEU A 87 -16.13 1.39 5.08
CA LEU A 87 -15.04 0.44 5.32
C LEU A 87 -14.67 0.33 6.80
N GLY A 88 -14.59 1.45 7.50
CA GLY A 88 -14.29 1.51 8.93
C GLY A 88 -15.38 0.83 9.77
N ASN A 89 -16.65 1.08 9.47
CA ASN A 89 -17.77 0.40 10.13
C ASN A 89 -17.66 -1.12 9.94
N ALA A 90 -17.42 -1.59 8.72
CA ALA A 90 -17.25 -3.01 8.46
C ALA A 90 -16.05 -3.64 9.20
N LEU A 91 -14.94 -2.90 9.32
CA LEU A 91 -13.81 -3.32 10.13
C LEU A 91 -14.20 -3.42 11.60
N HIS A 92 -14.76 -2.38 12.20
CA HIS A 92 -15.18 -2.38 13.61
C HIS A 92 -16.20 -3.48 13.93
N ASP A 93 -17.21 -3.67 13.08
CA ASP A 93 -18.23 -4.72 13.22
C ASP A 93 -17.60 -6.12 13.20
N SER A 94 -16.54 -6.33 12.42
CA SER A 94 -15.83 -7.60 12.35
C SER A 94 -14.97 -7.93 13.58
N LEU A 95 -14.67 -6.93 14.42
CA LEU A 95 -13.84 -7.09 15.62
C LEU A 95 -14.66 -7.27 16.91
N SER A 96 -15.99 -7.14 16.85
CA SER A 96 -16.88 -7.24 18.01
C SER A 96 -18.27 -7.83 17.67
N PRO A 97 -18.47 -9.15 17.79
CA PRO A 97 -17.51 -10.17 18.23
C PRO A 97 -16.42 -10.42 17.18
N ALA A 98 -15.27 -10.96 17.61
CA ALA A 98 -14.19 -11.31 16.69
C ALA A 98 -14.67 -12.33 15.64
N ASN A 99 -14.68 -11.91 14.37
CA ASN A 99 -15.13 -12.71 13.24
C ASN A 99 -14.06 -12.65 12.14
N ASP A 100 -13.22 -13.67 12.09
CA ASP A 100 -12.07 -13.78 11.19
C ASP A 100 -12.43 -13.68 9.70
N PRO A 101 -13.44 -14.42 9.17
CA PRO A 101 -13.90 -14.22 7.79
C PRO A 101 -14.40 -12.80 7.48
N ALA A 102 -15.13 -12.18 8.42
CA ALA A 102 -15.60 -10.81 8.24
C ALA A 102 -14.44 -9.80 8.26
N ALA A 103 -13.46 -10.00 9.14
CA ALA A 103 -12.27 -9.18 9.26
C ALA A 103 -11.39 -9.29 8.00
N PHE A 104 -11.23 -10.50 7.46
CA PHE A 104 -10.58 -10.73 6.17
C PHE A 104 -11.27 -9.92 5.07
N THR A 105 -12.59 -10.04 4.95
CA THR A 105 -13.37 -9.36 3.91
C THR A 105 -13.27 -7.84 4.04
N ALA A 106 -13.44 -7.31 5.25
CA ALA A 106 -13.35 -5.86 5.51
C ALA A 106 -11.94 -5.31 5.23
N ALA A 107 -10.90 -5.98 5.71
CA ALA A 107 -9.52 -5.58 5.44
C ALA A 107 -9.16 -5.69 3.95
N ALA A 108 -9.61 -6.73 3.25
CA ALA A 108 -9.39 -6.90 1.82
C ALA A 108 -10.09 -5.79 0.99
N ASP A 109 -11.29 -5.38 1.39
CA ASP A 109 -11.98 -4.24 0.76
C ASP A 109 -11.22 -2.93 0.93
N VAL A 110 -10.59 -2.70 2.09
CA VAL A 110 -9.69 -1.55 2.30
C VAL A 110 -8.49 -1.62 1.36
N MET A 111 -7.90 -2.80 1.17
CA MET A 111 -6.77 -2.97 0.23
C MET A 111 -7.20 -2.71 -1.21
N LYS A 112 -8.41 -3.13 -1.59
CA LYS A 112 -9.00 -2.90 -2.92
C LYS A 112 -9.31 -1.42 -3.16
N TRP A 113 -9.91 -0.75 -2.18
CA TRP A 113 -10.15 0.71 -2.21
C TRP A 113 -8.83 1.47 -2.38
N GLY A 114 -7.81 1.08 -1.63
CA GLY A 114 -6.51 1.75 -1.63
C GLY A 114 -5.57 1.39 -2.77
N GLY A 115 -5.95 0.49 -3.69
CA GLY A 115 -5.10 0.03 -4.79
C GLY A 115 -3.86 -0.78 -4.35
N VAL A 116 -3.89 -1.37 -3.16
CA VAL A 116 -2.75 -2.02 -2.51
C VAL A 116 -3.02 -3.51 -2.26
N GLN A 117 -3.68 -4.17 -3.20
CA GLN A 117 -4.08 -5.57 -3.09
C GLN A 117 -2.84 -6.50 -3.09
N ALA A 118 -1.89 -6.21 -3.98
CA ALA A 118 -0.67 -6.99 -4.16
C ALA A 118 0.13 -7.14 -2.85
N GLY A 119 0.47 -8.37 -2.50
CA GLY A 119 1.04 -8.87 -1.26
C GLY A 119 0.07 -8.88 -0.08
N ASN A 120 -0.84 -7.91 0.02
CA ASN A 120 -1.66 -7.68 1.21
C ASN A 120 -2.88 -8.60 1.30
N VAL A 121 -3.68 -8.72 0.25
CA VAL A 121 -4.88 -9.57 0.28
C VAL A 121 -4.48 -11.03 0.47
N ARG A 122 -3.39 -11.46 -0.18
CA ARG A 122 -2.83 -12.78 0.04
C ARG A 122 -2.37 -12.97 1.49
N TRP A 123 -1.62 -12.03 2.05
CA TRP A 123 -1.22 -12.11 3.46
C TRP A 123 -2.43 -12.22 4.39
N LEU A 124 -3.47 -11.42 4.16
CA LEU A 124 -4.72 -11.51 4.93
C LEU A 124 -5.35 -12.91 4.82
N SER A 125 -5.39 -13.48 3.61
CA SER A 125 -6.00 -14.81 3.39
C SER A 125 -5.26 -15.93 4.13
N ILE A 126 -3.92 -15.86 4.18
CA ILE A 126 -3.08 -16.86 4.83
C ILE A 126 -3.14 -16.75 6.36
N ASN A 127 -3.38 -15.54 6.87
CA ASN A 127 -3.49 -15.25 8.29
C ASN A 127 -4.95 -15.03 8.71
N THR A 128 -5.91 -15.62 7.98
CA THR A 128 -7.34 -15.45 8.29
C THR A 128 -7.65 -15.97 9.69
N ASP A 129 -7.09 -17.12 10.07
CA ASP A 129 -7.25 -17.67 11.41
C ASP A 129 -6.66 -16.70 12.45
N GLN A 130 -7.49 -16.25 13.40
CA GLN A 130 -7.19 -15.23 14.42
C GLN A 130 -6.95 -13.81 13.87
N LEU A 131 -7.29 -13.54 12.61
CA LEU A 131 -7.10 -12.22 12.00
C LEU A 131 -7.79 -11.10 12.78
N ALA A 132 -9.03 -11.30 13.23
CA ALA A 132 -9.76 -10.29 13.99
C ALA A 132 -9.03 -9.96 15.31
N SER A 133 -8.53 -10.97 16.01
CA SER A 133 -7.73 -10.78 17.23
C SER A 133 -6.41 -10.06 16.95
N LEU A 134 -5.73 -10.41 15.85
CA LEU A 134 -4.49 -9.77 15.42
C LEU A 134 -4.69 -8.29 15.09
N LEU A 135 -5.71 -7.95 14.31
CA LEU A 135 -6.04 -6.56 13.97
C LEU A 135 -6.41 -5.76 15.22
N LYS A 136 -7.22 -6.34 16.11
CA LYS A 136 -7.63 -5.69 17.37
C LYS A 136 -6.44 -5.42 18.29
N SER A 137 -5.61 -6.42 18.56
CA SER A 137 -4.43 -6.27 19.42
C SER A 137 -3.42 -5.26 18.86
N THR A 138 -3.21 -5.26 17.54
CA THR A 138 -2.33 -4.28 16.88
C THR A 138 -2.93 -2.86 16.95
N ALA A 139 -4.24 -2.71 16.74
CA ALA A 139 -4.91 -1.41 16.90
C ALA A 139 -4.78 -0.90 18.35
N THR A 140 -4.98 -1.77 19.34
CA THR A 140 -4.74 -1.43 20.76
C THR A 140 -3.30 -0.98 21.02
N ALA A 141 -2.30 -1.66 20.45
CA ALA A 141 -0.90 -1.25 20.59
C ALA A 141 -0.64 0.17 20.04
N PHE A 142 -1.28 0.55 18.93
CA PHE A 142 -1.23 1.92 18.42
C PHE A 142 -1.97 2.91 19.31
N THR A 143 -3.18 2.59 19.79
CA THR A 143 -3.96 3.44 20.70
C THR A 143 -3.23 3.71 22.01
N ASN A 144 -2.46 2.75 22.54
CA ASN A 144 -1.65 2.92 23.75
C ASN A 144 -0.57 4.00 23.61
N GLY A 145 -0.23 4.39 22.38
CA GLY A 145 0.62 5.54 22.12
C GLY A 145 2.06 5.38 22.61
N ASN A 146 2.60 4.15 22.62
CA ASN A 146 3.94 3.84 23.13
C ASN A 146 4.81 3.19 22.05
N LEU A 147 5.88 3.87 21.61
CA LEU A 147 6.86 3.33 20.66
C LEU A 147 7.67 2.14 21.21
N SER A 148 7.53 1.83 22.49
CA SER A 148 8.18 0.68 23.14
C SER A 148 7.22 -0.50 23.35
N ASP A 149 6.01 -0.44 22.78
CA ASP A 149 5.09 -1.57 22.81
C ASP A 149 5.73 -2.80 22.14
N PRO A 150 5.78 -3.97 22.80
CA PRO A 150 6.43 -5.17 22.25
C PRO A 150 5.89 -5.61 20.90
N LEU A 151 4.60 -5.39 20.61
CA LEU A 151 3.99 -5.74 19.33
C LEU A 151 4.55 -4.85 18.21
N LEU A 152 4.72 -3.55 18.48
CA LEU A 152 5.25 -2.59 17.51
C LEU A 152 6.75 -2.79 17.24
N LEU A 153 7.47 -3.39 18.19
CA LEU A 153 8.89 -3.76 18.06
C LEU A 153 9.10 -5.14 17.41
N ASN A 154 8.04 -5.94 17.24
CA ASN A 154 8.17 -7.29 16.72
C ASN A 154 8.62 -7.27 15.25
N LYS A 155 9.79 -7.87 14.95
CA LYS A 155 10.34 -7.98 13.59
C LYS A 155 9.38 -8.64 12.58
N ASP A 156 8.46 -9.48 13.05
CA ASP A 156 7.49 -10.20 12.23
C ASP A 156 6.17 -9.41 12.04
N LEU A 157 6.08 -8.18 12.60
CA LEU A 157 4.93 -7.31 12.42
C LEU A 157 4.73 -7.00 10.93
N ARG A 158 3.60 -7.44 10.37
CA ARG A 158 3.16 -7.01 9.04
C ARG A 158 2.66 -5.58 9.12
N PHE A 159 3.47 -4.65 8.65
CA PHE A 159 3.07 -3.25 8.52
C PHE A 159 3.63 -2.61 7.26
N ASN A 160 2.77 -2.04 6.42
CA ASN A 160 3.17 -1.35 5.19
C ASN A 160 2.08 -0.33 4.81
N ALA A 161 2.21 0.30 3.64
CA ALA A 161 1.25 1.30 3.16
C ALA A 161 -0.19 0.79 2.96
N GLY A 162 -0.41 -0.53 2.92
CA GLY A 162 -1.75 -1.12 2.96
C GLY A 162 -2.27 -1.27 4.39
N MET A 163 -1.42 -1.74 5.30
CA MET A 163 -1.77 -1.81 6.72
C MET A 163 -2.02 -0.43 7.34
N THR A 164 -1.33 0.63 6.90
CA THR A 164 -1.65 2.00 7.35
C THR A 164 -3.09 2.38 7.02
N LYS A 165 -3.64 1.93 5.90
CA LYS A 165 -5.05 2.16 5.52
C LYS A 165 -6.01 1.46 6.47
N VAL A 166 -5.76 0.18 6.77
CA VAL A 166 -6.57 -0.59 7.72
C VAL A 166 -6.55 0.06 9.10
N TYR A 167 -5.36 0.36 9.64
CA TYR A 167 -5.25 0.90 10.99
C TYR A 167 -5.70 2.36 11.09
N SER A 168 -5.65 3.15 10.01
CA SER A 168 -6.25 4.50 9.97
C SER A 168 -7.77 4.52 10.13
N LEU A 169 -8.41 3.36 10.02
CA LEU A 169 -9.86 3.16 10.21
C LEU A 169 -10.20 2.43 11.51
N LEU A 170 -9.20 1.98 12.26
CA LEU A 170 -9.38 1.29 13.55
C LEU A 170 -8.85 2.09 14.73
N VAL A 171 -7.97 3.05 14.47
CA VAL A 171 -7.26 3.85 15.48
C VAL A 171 -7.60 5.32 15.24
N GLU A 172 -8.07 5.99 16.29
CA GLU A 172 -8.32 7.43 16.26
C GLU A 172 -7.03 8.22 16.03
N ASP A 173 -7.16 9.36 15.34
CA ASP A 173 -6.05 10.25 14.99
C ASP A 173 -4.84 9.55 14.35
N PHE A 174 -5.08 8.50 13.56
CA PHE A 174 -4.05 7.73 12.87
C PHE A 174 -4.14 7.90 11.36
N ILE A 175 -3.05 8.33 10.72
CA ILE A 175 -3.05 8.67 9.30
C ILE A 175 -2.73 7.47 8.39
N ILE A 176 -3.10 7.57 7.12
CA ILE A 176 -2.57 6.77 6.02
C ILE A 176 -1.18 7.31 5.67
N TYR A 177 -0.15 6.75 6.31
CA TYR A 177 1.23 7.06 5.95
C TYR A 177 1.70 6.19 4.78
N ASP A 178 1.44 6.66 3.56
CA ASP A 178 1.96 6.05 2.34
C ASP A 178 3.14 6.84 1.73
N SER A 179 3.57 6.43 0.55
CA SER A 179 4.71 7.04 -0.13
C SER A 179 4.51 8.52 -0.48
N ARG A 180 3.27 8.97 -0.72
CA ARG A 180 2.98 10.38 -1.03
C ARG A 180 2.96 11.21 0.23
N VAL A 181 2.29 10.73 1.28
CA VAL A 181 2.27 11.43 2.57
C VAL A 181 3.68 11.54 3.14
N GLY A 182 4.50 10.48 3.05
CA GLY A 182 5.91 10.52 3.43
C GLY A 182 6.73 11.52 2.61
N ALA A 183 6.52 11.59 1.29
CA ALA A 183 7.18 12.55 0.41
C ALA A 183 6.82 14.01 0.78
N ALA A 184 5.53 14.30 0.96
CA ALA A 184 5.06 15.63 1.33
C ALA A 184 5.57 16.07 2.72
N LEU A 185 5.58 15.16 3.70
CA LEU A 185 6.12 15.43 5.03
C LEU A 185 7.63 15.74 4.98
N GLY A 186 8.39 14.95 4.22
CA GLY A 186 9.81 15.23 3.98
C GLY A 186 10.02 16.60 3.33
N TRP A 187 9.20 16.96 2.34
CA TRP A 187 9.28 18.26 1.67
C TRP A 187 8.98 19.43 2.63
N ILE A 188 7.99 19.29 3.50
CA ILE A 188 7.67 20.26 4.55
C ILE A 188 8.82 20.39 5.55
N VAL A 189 9.42 19.28 5.99
CA VAL A 189 10.59 19.30 6.89
C VAL A 189 11.78 19.97 6.22
N ALA A 190 11.99 19.74 4.93
CA ALA A 190 13.06 20.41 4.20
C ALA A 190 12.83 21.93 4.19
N LYS A 191 11.59 22.42 4.09
CA LYS A 191 11.27 23.87 4.17
C LYS A 191 11.51 24.44 5.56
N TYR A 192 11.11 23.69 6.60
CA TYR A 192 11.45 24.03 7.97
C TYR A 192 12.96 24.16 8.17
N CYS A 193 13.74 23.21 7.67
CA CYS A 193 15.19 23.23 7.77
C CYS A 193 15.81 24.43 7.05
N GLU A 194 15.29 24.80 5.88
CA GLU A 194 15.72 26.03 5.17
C GLU A 194 15.44 27.29 5.97
N GLU A 195 14.20 27.45 6.45
CA GLU A 195 13.79 28.65 7.18
C GLU A 195 14.56 28.80 8.50
N LYS A 196 14.78 27.69 9.21
CA LYS A 196 15.57 27.65 10.44
C LYS A 196 17.08 27.56 10.21
N LYS A 197 17.54 27.52 8.95
CA LYS A 197 18.95 27.43 8.54
C LYS A 197 19.68 26.24 9.21
N LEU A 198 19.02 25.10 9.29
CA LEU A 198 19.60 23.89 9.86
C LEU A 198 20.64 23.29 8.89
N PRO A 199 21.73 22.70 9.40
CA PRO A 199 22.78 22.11 8.55
C PRO A 199 22.36 20.81 7.88
N GLY A 200 21.26 20.19 8.33
CA GLY A 200 20.75 18.92 7.84
C GLY A 200 19.39 18.62 8.46
N VAL A 201 18.76 17.53 8.02
CA VAL A 201 17.46 17.08 8.56
C VAL A 201 17.69 16.40 9.92
N PRO A 202 17.06 16.86 11.01
CA PRO A 202 17.14 16.17 12.29
C PRO A 202 16.49 14.79 12.24
N ALA A 203 17.13 13.80 12.87
CA ALA A 203 16.74 12.39 12.78
C ALA A 203 15.31 12.12 13.29
N GLU A 204 14.83 12.93 14.22
CA GLU A 204 13.52 12.81 14.86
C GLU A 204 12.38 13.17 13.89
N ILE A 205 12.62 14.06 12.93
CA ILE A 205 11.65 14.50 11.93
C ILE A 205 12.06 14.09 10.51
N ALA A 206 13.02 13.18 10.36
CA ALA A 206 13.47 12.61 9.10
C ALA A 206 12.47 11.56 8.55
N PHE A 207 11.25 12.00 8.24
CA PHE A 207 10.17 11.15 7.75
C PHE A 207 10.62 10.30 6.54
N PRO A 208 10.60 8.95 6.64
CA PRO A 208 11.02 8.10 5.54
C PRO A 208 10.05 8.16 4.38
N TRP A 209 10.58 8.08 3.17
CA TRP A 209 9.81 8.14 1.93
C TRP A 209 10.10 6.93 1.03
N ALA A 210 9.18 6.63 0.11
CA ALA A 210 9.37 5.59 -0.88
C ALA A 210 9.22 6.17 -2.30
N PRO A 211 9.99 5.67 -3.28
CA PRO A 211 9.86 6.10 -4.66
C PRO A 211 8.48 5.74 -5.20
N SER A 212 8.07 6.42 -6.27
CA SER A 212 6.88 5.96 -7.01
C SER A 212 7.18 4.60 -7.64
N LYS A 213 6.18 3.71 -7.64
CA LYS A 213 6.27 2.43 -8.33
C LYS A 213 6.00 2.68 -9.80
N GLU A 214 7.05 2.84 -10.59
CA GLU A 214 6.95 3.06 -12.02
C GLU A 214 7.66 1.96 -12.81
N ALA A 215 7.29 1.78 -14.07
CA ALA A 215 8.01 0.88 -14.96
C ALA A 215 9.47 1.36 -15.11
N PRO A 216 10.46 0.46 -15.23
CA PRO A 216 11.88 0.81 -15.33
C PRO A 216 12.24 1.86 -16.41
N ASN A 217 11.40 2.00 -17.44
CA ASN A 217 11.61 2.91 -18.58
C ASN A 217 10.54 4.02 -18.68
N ALA A 218 9.96 4.45 -17.55
CA ALA A 218 9.00 5.55 -17.55
C ALA A 218 9.62 6.82 -18.15
N LYS A 219 9.04 7.34 -19.24
CA LYS A 219 9.56 8.51 -19.97
C LYS A 219 9.56 9.80 -19.14
N SER A 220 8.71 9.89 -18.12
CA SER A 220 8.61 11.04 -17.23
C SER A 220 8.29 10.55 -15.80
N PRO A 221 9.30 10.08 -15.05
CA PRO A 221 9.05 9.49 -13.75
C PRO A 221 8.58 10.55 -12.74
N LYS A 222 7.64 10.19 -11.87
CA LYS A 222 7.23 10.96 -10.71
C LYS A 222 8.39 11.05 -9.73
N ASN A 223 8.68 12.26 -9.26
CA ASN A 223 9.63 12.46 -8.20
C ASN A 223 8.92 12.43 -6.85
N ARG A 224 9.28 11.49 -5.98
CA ARG A 224 8.83 11.51 -4.57
C ARG A 224 9.96 11.78 -3.60
N ASN A 225 11.16 12.08 -4.10
CA ASN A 225 12.31 12.35 -3.25
C ASN A 225 12.18 13.76 -2.66
N PRO A 226 12.01 13.90 -1.34
CA PRO A 226 12.03 15.21 -0.69
C PRO A 226 13.45 15.77 -0.51
N GLY A 227 14.48 14.97 -0.81
CA GLY A 227 15.87 15.32 -0.59
C GLY A 227 16.36 16.45 -1.51
N ARG A 228 17.17 17.35 -0.94
CA ARG A 228 17.80 18.46 -1.65
C ARG A 228 19.01 18.98 -0.86
N GLY A 229 20.16 19.17 -1.53
CA GLY A 229 21.39 19.62 -0.88
C GLY A 229 21.77 18.73 0.32
N ALA A 230 21.95 19.34 1.49
CA ALA A 230 22.26 18.63 2.75
C ALA A 230 21.05 17.97 3.43
N PHE A 231 19.83 18.17 2.89
CA PHE A 231 18.62 17.58 3.45
C PHE A 231 18.36 16.21 2.85
N CYS A 232 18.73 15.17 3.59
CA CYS A 232 18.55 13.77 3.20
C CYS A 232 17.47 13.11 4.07
N PHE A 233 16.73 12.17 3.48
CA PHE A 233 15.66 11.44 4.15
C PHE A 233 15.83 9.93 3.96
N PRO A 234 15.55 9.13 5.01
CA PRO A 234 15.66 7.67 4.91
C PRO A 234 14.63 7.08 3.95
N ARG A 235 14.93 5.89 3.42
CA ARG A 235 13.96 5.10 2.66
C ARG A 235 12.94 4.48 3.61
N LEU A 236 11.69 4.47 3.20
CA LEU A 236 10.60 3.82 3.92
C LEU A 236 10.69 2.30 3.74
N VAL A 237 10.84 1.60 4.86
CA VAL A 237 10.89 0.14 4.93
C VAL A 237 9.68 -0.37 5.70
N ALA A 238 9.06 -1.43 5.21
CA ALA A 238 7.94 -2.10 5.86
C ALA A 238 8.32 -2.66 7.25
N GLY A 239 7.32 -3.04 8.03
CA GLY A 239 7.46 -3.62 9.36
C GLY A 239 7.49 -2.58 10.49
N PRO A 240 8.14 -2.89 11.62
CA PRO A 240 8.22 -2.01 12.80
C PRO A 240 8.60 -0.57 12.49
N GLN A 241 9.54 -0.35 11.57
CA GLN A 241 9.99 1.00 11.22
C GLN A 241 8.86 1.82 10.59
N HIS A 242 8.09 1.25 9.65
CA HIS A 242 6.91 1.92 9.08
C HIS A 242 5.86 2.17 10.17
N ALA A 243 5.59 1.20 11.06
CA ALA A 243 4.64 1.37 12.16
C ALA A 243 5.00 2.56 13.06
N HIS A 244 6.27 2.65 13.47
CA HIS A 244 6.76 3.74 14.31
C HIS A 244 6.67 5.09 13.62
N TRP A 245 7.07 5.19 12.35
CA TRP A 245 7.00 6.45 11.62
C TRP A 245 5.58 6.90 11.32
N ASN A 246 4.65 5.96 11.08
CA ASN A 246 3.23 6.30 10.95
C ASN A 246 2.69 6.87 12.27
N LEU A 247 3.00 6.24 13.40
CA LEU A 247 2.56 6.71 14.71
C LEU A 247 3.14 8.10 15.05
N LYS A 248 4.44 8.32 14.79
CA LYS A 248 5.08 9.63 14.95
C LYS A 248 4.47 10.71 14.06
N ALA A 249 4.24 10.42 12.79
CA ALA A 249 3.62 11.35 11.85
C ALA A 249 2.19 11.70 12.28
N SER A 250 1.42 10.70 12.69
CA SER A 250 0.06 10.86 13.24
C SER A 250 0.06 11.80 14.44
N TRP A 251 0.95 11.58 15.43
CA TRP A 251 1.05 12.45 16.60
C TRP A 251 1.42 13.89 16.27
N ILE A 252 2.40 14.09 15.37
CA ILE A 252 2.84 15.43 14.96
C ILE A 252 1.70 16.17 14.27
N LEU A 253 1.02 15.54 13.31
CA LEU A 253 -0.06 16.20 12.56
C LEU A 253 -1.30 16.48 13.42
N ALA A 254 -1.63 15.57 14.34
CA ALA A 254 -2.69 15.80 15.32
C ALA A 254 -2.36 16.99 16.23
N GLU A 255 -1.12 17.07 16.73
CA GLU A 255 -0.67 18.19 17.58
C GLU A 255 -0.63 19.52 16.83
N VAL A 256 -0.16 19.51 15.58
CA VAL A 256 -0.17 20.68 14.70
C VAL A 256 -1.58 21.24 14.52
N LEU A 257 -2.57 20.37 14.29
CA LEU A 257 -3.97 20.77 14.17
C LEU A 257 -4.54 21.26 15.50
N ALA A 258 -4.20 20.62 16.62
CA ALA A 258 -4.62 21.07 17.93
C ALA A 258 -4.14 22.49 18.22
N LEU A 259 -2.86 22.80 17.94
CA LEU A 259 -2.27 24.12 18.14
C LEU A 259 -2.83 25.17 17.17
N ALA A 260 -3.09 24.81 15.91
CA ALA A 260 -3.59 25.74 14.89
C ALA A 260 -5.12 25.98 14.94
N GLY A 261 -5.83 25.26 15.81
CA GLY A 261 -7.30 25.21 15.82
C GLY A 261 -7.84 24.30 14.71
N ALA A 262 -8.05 23.03 15.04
CA ALA A 262 -8.34 21.95 14.08
C ALA A 262 -9.54 22.25 13.17
N ASP A 263 -10.58 22.87 13.71
CA ASP A 263 -11.77 23.24 12.93
C ASP A 263 -11.48 24.32 11.89
N GLY A 264 -10.43 25.13 12.06
CA GLY A 264 -10.02 26.19 11.13
C GLY A 264 -9.28 25.69 9.87
N PHE A 265 -8.92 24.41 9.79
CA PHE A 265 -8.32 23.84 8.58
C PHE A 265 -9.36 23.77 7.43
N ALA A 266 -8.91 23.75 6.18
CA ALA A 266 -9.79 23.79 4.99
C ALA A 266 -10.47 22.45 4.69
N GLY A 267 -11.46 22.47 3.79
CA GLY A 267 -12.22 21.30 3.36
C GLY A 267 -13.56 21.09 4.10
N PRO A 268 -14.34 20.08 3.70
CA PRO A 268 -15.69 19.83 4.20
C PRO A 268 -15.71 19.46 5.68
N LYS A 269 -16.58 20.07 6.49
CA LYS A 269 -16.65 19.82 7.94
C LYS A 269 -17.14 18.41 8.29
N THR A 270 -17.76 17.72 7.33
CA THR A 270 -18.13 16.30 7.41
C THR A 270 -16.92 15.36 7.46
N VAL A 271 -15.72 15.88 7.17
CA VAL A 271 -14.45 15.13 7.18
C VAL A 271 -13.58 15.60 8.34
N ALA A 272 -13.08 14.66 9.13
CA ALA A 272 -12.25 14.95 10.29
C ALA A 272 -11.02 15.83 9.93
N PRO A 273 -10.63 16.82 10.75
CA PRO A 273 -9.51 17.71 10.48
C PRO A 273 -8.22 17.00 10.07
N LEU A 274 -7.83 15.93 10.77
CA LEU A 274 -6.62 15.19 10.46
C LEU A 274 -6.68 14.54 9.07
N ARG A 275 -7.84 14.01 8.68
CA ARG A 275 -8.05 13.43 7.35
C ARG A 275 -8.00 14.50 6.24
N ARG A 276 -8.45 15.72 6.53
CA ARG A 276 -8.34 16.87 5.61
C ARG A 276 -6.88 17.28 5.40
N LEU A 277 -6.08 17.31 6.47
CA LEU A 277 -4.64 17.58 6.36
C LEU A 277 -3.91 16.44 5.64
N GLU A 278 -4.19 15.18 5.95
CA GLU A 278 -3.67 14.01 5.23
C GLU A 278 -3.98 14.09 3.73
N ALA A 279 -5.22 14.46 3.36
CA ALA A 279 -5.62 14.63 1.97
C ALA A 279 -4.80 15.69 1.23
N ALA A 280 -4.49 16.82 1.88
CA ALA A 280 -3.59 17.83 1.31
C ALA A 280 -2.18 17.28 1.06
N LEU A 281 -1.62 16.56 2.05
CA LEU A 281 -0.30 15.94 1.94
C LEU A 281 -0.26 14.89 0.83
N PHE A 282 -1.32 14.10 0.69
CA PHE A 282 -1.45 13.08 -0.33
C PHE A 282 -1.46 13.66 -1.75
N MET A 283 -2.12 14.82 -1.96
CA MET A 283 -2.09 15.51 -3.25
C MET A 283 -0.71 16.10 -3.54
N ILE A 284 -0.10 16.81 -2.59
CA ILE A 284 1.23 17.42 -2.77
C ILE A 284 2.29 16.36 -3.05
N GLY A 285 2.27 15.26 -2.32
CA GLY A 285 3.25 14.18 -2.42
C GLY A 285 3.12 13.30 -3.65
N TYR A 286 2.20 13.60 -4.57
CA TYR A 286 2.07 12.86 -5.82
C TYR A 286 3.34 12.95 -6.68
N ASP A 287 3.84 14.17 -6.87
CA ASP A 287 5.05 14.49 -7.63
C ASP A 287 5.67 15.79 -7.10
N LEU A 288 6.84 15.70 -6.49
CA LEU A 288 7.58 16.82 -5.88
C LEU A 288 8.48 17.53 -6.90
N PRO A 289 8.84 18.80 -6.68
CA PRO A 289 9.75 19.52 -7.56
C PRO A 289 11.10 18.80 -7.67
N LYS A 290 11.67 18.77 -8.88
CA LYS A 290 13.03 18.27 -9.08
C LYS A 290 14.02 19.39 -8.73
N TYR A 291 14.79 19.19 -7.67
CA TYR A 291 15.92 20.06 -7.35
C TYR A 291 17.15 19.53 -8.10
N GLY A 292 17.89 20.40 -8.79
CA GLY A 292 19.02 20.02 -9.64
C GLY A 292 19.99 19.06 -8.94
N SER A 293 20.34 17.98 -9.62
CA SER A 293 21.19 16.89 -9.13
C SER A 293 22.60 17.39 -8.85
N GLY A 294 22.93 17.53 -7.57
CA GLY A 294 24.25 17.93 -7.11
C GLY A 294 24.68 17.18 -5.85
N MET A 295 24.29 15.92 -5.68
CA MET A 295 24.98 14.95 -4.81
C MET A 295 24.38 13.56 -5.00
N THR A 296 25.23 12.62 -5.43
CA THR A 296 24.98 11.18 -5.60
C THR A 296 24.57 10.52 -4.29
N GLU A 297 23.51 9.72 -4.33
CA GLU A 297 23.14 8.74 -3.29
C GLU A 297 24.36 7.86 -2.98
N THR A 298 25.06 8.16 -1.89
CA THR A 298 26.06 7.25 -1.30
C THR A 298 25.98 7.33 0.22
N MET A 299 24.93 6.72 0.77
CA MET A 299 25.05 6.03 2.06
C MET A 299 24.43 4.65 1.89
N THR A 300 25.32 3.71 1.54
CA THR A 300 25.09 2.28 1.62
C THR A 300 24.78 1.91 3.08
N ALA A 301 23.54 1.47 3.34
CA ALA A 301 23.29 0.54 4.43
C ALA A 301 23.97 -0.81 4.08
N PRO A 302 24.38 -1.63 5.06
CA PRO A 302 25.13 -2.85 4.78
C PRO A 302 24.31 -3.79 3.90
N SER A 303 24.79 -4.02 2.67
CA SER A 303 24.19 -4.93 1.71
C SER A 303 24.49 -6.38 2.12
N ASN A 304 23.51 -7.04 2.72
CA ASN A 304 23.44 -8.50 2.78
C ASN A 304 22.10 -9.00 2.22
N ALA A 305 21.68 -8.45 1.07
CA ALA A 305 20.59 -9.00 0.28
C ALA A 305 21.10 -9.26 -1.15
N PRO A 306 20.95 -10.48 -1.68
CA PRO A 306 21.41 -10.80 -3.03
C PRO A 306 20.59 -10.01 -4.06
N ASN A 307 21.29 -9.47 -5.07
CA ASN A 307 20.80 -8.78 -6.28
C ASN A 307 19.29 -8.97 -6.57
N SER A 308 18.45 -8.17 -5.92
CA SER A 308 17.05 -7.98 -6.29
C SER A 308 17.00 -7.02 -7.47
N LEU A 309 16.25 -7.35 -8.52
CA LEU A 309 15.85 -6.37 -9.51
C LEU A 309 15.06 -5.28 -8.78
N GLU A 310 15.57 -4.05 -8.72
CA GLU A 310 14.90 -2.94 -8.02
C GLU A 310 13.43 -2.83 -8.48
N GLY A 311 12.49 -2.98 -7.54
CA GLY A 311 11.05 -2.80 -7.79
C GLY A 311 10.19 -4.06 -7.91
N GLY A 312 10.74 -5.27 -7.67
CA GLY A 312 9.97 -6.51 -7.61
C GLY A 312 8.84 -6.51 -6.57
N ILE A 313 7.70 -7.11 -6.92
CA ILE A 313 6.56 -7.30 -6.01
C ILE A 313 6.82 -8.57 -5.21
N GLU A 314 6.97 -8.40 -3.91
CA GLU A 314 7.11 -9.53 -2.99
C GLU A 314 5.86 -10.42 -3.04
N CYS A 315 6.07 -11.72 -3.21
CA CYS A 315 5.05 -12.75 -3.13
C CYS A 315 5.61 -14.00 -2.43
N TYR A 316 4.73 -14.93 -2.07
CA TYR A 316 5.15 -16.21 -1.50
C TYR A 316 4.30 -17.35 -2.08
N THR A 317 4.80 -18.57 -2.10
CA THR A 317 3.96 -19.72 -2.50
C THR A 317 2.93 -20.03 -1.40
N ALA A 318 1.73 -20.50 -1.77
CA ALA A 318 0.62 -20.64 -0.82
C ALA A 318 0.85 -21.70 0.28
N VAL A 319 1.49 -22.83 -0.06
CA VAL A 319 1.68 -23.97 0.86
C VAL A 319 3.00 -23.87 1.62
N HIS A 320 4.12 -23.77 0.90
CA HIS A 320 5.45 -23.79 1.51
C HIS A 320 5.95 -22.41 1.95
N ARG A 321 5.22 -21.34 1.63
CA ARG A 321 5.60 -19.95 1.94
C ARG A 321 7.00 -19.59 1.44
N ASN A 322 7.40 -20.14 0.29
CA ASN A 322 8.66 -19.77 -0.35
C ASN A 322 8.52 -18.36 -0.90
N GLN A 323 9.36 -17.43 -0.44
CA GLN A 323 9.38 -16.04 -0.93
C GLN A 323 9.89 -15.99 -2.37
N PHE A 324 9.33 -15.10 -3.16
CA PHE A 324 9.82 -14.73 -4.48
C PHE A 324 9.35 -13.33 -4.84
N TYR A 325 9.89 -12.77 -5.91
CA TYR A 325 9.52 -11.45 -6.41
C TYR A 325 9.07 -11.55 -7.87
N TYR A 326 8.08 -10.72 -8.24
CA TYR A 326 7.56 -10.70 -9.59
C TYR A 326 7.27 -9.28 -10.10
N HIS A 327 7.12 -9.15 -11.41
CA HIS A 327 6.76 -7.95 -12.13
C HIS A 327 5.59 -8.27 -13.06
N ILE A 328 4.80 -7.24 -13.36
CA ILE A 328 3.72 -7.29 -14.34
C ILE A 328 4.04 -6.26 -15.42
N ASP A 329 3.85 -6.64 -16.67
CA ASP A 329 3.85 -5.74 -17.81
C ASP A 329 2.65 -6.04 -18.72
N GLU A 330 2.51 -5.32 -19.83
CA GLU A 330 1.41 -5.48 -20.77
C GLU A 330 1.38 -6.85 -21.46
N SER A 331 2.48 -7.61 -21.40
CA SER A 331 2.65 -8.90 -22.08
C SER A 331 2.50 -10.11 -21.15
N GLY A 332 2.69 -9.93 -19.84
CA GLY A 332 2.51 -10.99 -18.86
C GLY A 332 3.13 -10.73 -17.49
N ILE A 333 3.51 -11.83 -16.85
CA ILE A 333 4.04 -11.85 -15.48
C ILE A 333 5.44 -12.42 -15.52
N ARG A 334 6.42 -11.70 -14.96
CA ARG A 334 7.83 -12.11 -14.91
C ARG A 334 8.30 -12.26 -13.47
N LEU A 335 9.03 -13.31 -13.16
CA LEU A 335 9.64 -13.52 -11.85
C LEU A 335 11.12 -13.12 -11.91
N GLU A 336 11.68 -12.71 -10.78
CA GLU A 336 13.09 -12.32 -10.70
C GLU A 336 14.05 -13.50 -10.98
N ASP A 337 13.59 -14.74 -10.81
CA ASP A 337 14.34 -15.95 -11.18
C ASP A 337 14.32 -16.27 -12.68
N GLY A 338 13.77 -15.37 -13.50
CA GLY A 338 13.76 -15.46 -14.96
C GLY A 338 12.53 -16.14 -15.56
N ARG A 339 11.66 -16.76 -14.75
CA ARG A 339 10.41 -17.34 -15.25
C ARG A 339 9.49 -16.26 -15.81
N TYR A 340 8.80 -16.58 -16.90
CA TYR A 340 7.89 -15.67 -17.58
C TYR A 340 6.60 -16.38 -18.00
N TYR A 341 5.46 -15.76 -17.70
CA TYR A 341 4.13 -16.27 -17.96
C TYR A 341 3.39 -15.30 -18.88
N PRO A 342 3.33 -15.57 -20.20
CA PRO A 342 2.61 -14.73 -21.16
C PRO A 342 1.11 -14.71 -20.87
N ILE A 343 0.44 -13.58 -21.11
CA ILE A 343 -1.03 -13.46 -20.95
C ILE A 343 -1.77 -14.57 -21.72
N ALA A 344 -1.34 -14.88 -22.95
CA ALA A 344 -1.96 -15.92 -23.77
C ALA A 344 -1.94 -17.31 -23.09
N VAL A 345 -0.83 -17.66 -22.42
CA VAL A 345 -0.70 -18.92 -21.67
C VAL A 345 -1.60 -18.89 -20.44
N ILE A 346 -1.63 -17.77 -19.73
CA ILE A 346 -2.48 -17.62 -18.53
C ILE A 346 -3.96 -17.74 -18.90
N ASN A 347 -4.42 -17.05 -19.95
CA ASN A 347 -5.79 -17.11 -20.45
C ASN A 347 -6.18 -18.52 -20.86
N LYS A 348 -5.32 -19.23 -21.60
CA LYS A 348 -5.56 -20.63 -22.01
C LYS A 348 -5.67 -21.56 -20.79
N MET A 349 -4.77 -21.42 -19.83
CA MET A 349 -4.81 -22.19 -18.57
C MET A 349 -6.10 -21.92 -17.78
N LEU A 350 -6.46 -20.65 -17.57
CA LEU A 350 -7.65 -20.27 -16.81
C LEU A 350 -8.94 -20.72 -17.50
N THR A 351 -9.00 -20.62 -18.83
CA THR A 351 -10.15 -21.10 -19.62
C THR A 351 -10.33 -22.61 -19.46
N ALA A 352 -9.25 -23.39 -19.53
CA ALA A 352 -9.33 -24.85 -19.31
C ALA A 352 -9.79 -25.20 -17.89
N LEU A 353 -9.32 -24.46 -16.87
CA LEU A 353 -9.81 -24.64 -15.50
C LEU A 353 -11.28 -24.27 -15.36
N TRP A 354 -11.72 -23.19 -16.01
CA TRP A 354 -13.11 -22.73 -16.00
C TRP A 354 -14.05 -23.73 -16.68
N GLU A 355 -13.65 -24.32 -17.80
CA GLU A 355 -14.42 -25.35 -18.51
C GLU A 355 -14.66 -26.58 -17.63
N VAL A 356 -13.65 -27.01 -16.85
CA VAL A 356 -13.75 -28.23 -16.02
C VAL A 356 -14.44 -27.98 -14.68
N PHE A 357 -14.15 -26.85 -14.03
CA PHE A 357 -14.57 -26.63 -12.64
C PHE A 357 -15.62 -25.53 -12.49
N GLY A 358 -15.76 -24.61 -13.44
CA GLY A 358 -16.55 -23.40 -13.25
C GLY A 358 -16.11 -22.66 -11.97
N THR A 359 -17.06 -22.41 -11.06
CA THR A 359 -16.80 -21.78 -9.76
C THR A 359 -16.34 -22.76 -8.67
N ALA A 360 -16.34 -24.07 -8.95
CA ALA A 360 -15.93 -25.07 -7.97
C ALA A 360 -14.41 -25.01 -7.69
N PRO A 361 -13.96 -25.35 -6.47
CA PRO A 361 -12.54 -25.43 -6.15
C PRO A 361 -11.82 -26.56 -6.90
N PHE A 362 -10.55 -26.32 -7.22
CA PHE A 362 -9.65 -27.27 -7.87
C PHE A 362 -8.29 -27.40 -7.14
N PRO A 363 -7.58 -28.53 -7.31
CA PRO A 363 -6.27 -28.72 -6.71
C PRO A 363 -5.17 -28.00 -7.50
N LEU A 364 -4.04 -27.75 -6.86
CA LEU A 364 -2.84 -27.26 -7.53
C LEU A 364 -2.28 -28.28 -8.55
N ALA A 365 -2.33 -29.58 -8.23
CA ALA A 365 -1.98 -30.70 -9.12
C ALA A 365 -0.73 -30.46 -10.01
N ASN A 366 0.43 -30.22 -9.39
CA ASN A 366 1.64 -29.74 -10.07
C ASN A 366 2.86 -30.67 -9.93
N SER A 367 2.66 -31.94 -9.60
CA SER A 367 3.75 -32.93 -9.58
C SER A 367 4.28 -33.15 -11.00
N ALA A 368 5.53 -32.78 -11.26
CA ALA A 368 6.14 -32.90 -12.59
C ALA A 368 6.05 -34.33 -13.15
N THR A 369 6.33 -35.34 -12.32
CA THR A 369 6.28 -36.76 -12.73
C THR A 369 4.86 -37.17 -13.10
N LYS A 370 3.89 -36.94 -12.21
CA LYS A 370 2.51 -37.37 -12.42
C LYS A 370 1.88 -36.65 -13.61
N VAL A 371 2.04 -35.33 -13.70
CA VAL A 371 1.48 -34.54 -14.82
C VAL A 371 2.06 -34.97 -16.17
N ARG A 372 3.37 -35.23 -16.27
CA ARG A 372 4.01 -35.67 -17.53
C ARG A 372 3.62 -37.09 -17.93
N ALA A 373 3.35 -37.95 -16.96
CA ALA A 373 2.82 -39.29 -17.16
C ALA A 373 1.29 -39.31 -17.41
N ASP A 374 0.63 -38.15 -17.44
CA ASP A 374 -0.83 -38.01 -17.47
C ASP A 374 -1.56 -38.69 -16.30
N GLU A 375 -0.85 -38.87 -15.18
CA GLU A 375 -1.35 -39.42 -13.93
C GLU A 375 -1.80 -38.31 -12.96
N GLY A 376 -2.83 -38.59 -12.16
CA GLY A 376 -3.32 -37.67 -11.13
C GLY A 376 -4.48 -36.76 -11.57
N PRO A 377 -5.03 -35.96 -10.64
CA PRO A 377 -6.22 -35.16 -10.91
C PRO A 377 -5.92 -33.98 -11.83
N PHE A 378 -6.91 -33.57 -12.63
CA PHE A 378 -6.86 -32.29 -13.35
C PHE A 378 -6.86 -31.13 -12.33
N GLY A 379 -6.11 -30.08 -12.63
CA GLY A 379 -5.89 -28.95 -11.73
C GLY A 379 -4.88 -27.97 -12.32
N LEU A 380 -4.47 -26.97 -11.54
CA LEU A 380 -3.76 -25.80 -12.06
C LEU A 380 -2.43 -26.16 -12.76
N GLY A 381 -1.63 -27.08 -12.21
CA GLY A 381 -0.37 -27.53 -12.80
C GLY A 381 -0.54 -28.30 -14.11
N LYS A 382 -1.57 -29.15 -14.22
CA LYS A 382 -1.90 -29.85 -15.47
C LYS A 382 -2.43 -28.89 -16.53
N ALA A 383 -3.34 -27.97 -16.16
CA ALA A 383 -3.83 -26.94 -17.05
C ALA A 383 -2.70 -26.01 -17.56
N TYR A 384 -1.75 -25.64 -16.69
CA TYR A 384 -0.58 -24.86 -17.07
C TYR A 384 0.30 -25.62 -18.08
N TYR A 385 0.56 -26.91 -17.81
CA TYR A 385 1.35 -27.77 -18.69
C TYR A 385 0.75 -27.87 -20.10
N GLU A 386 -0.57 -28.09 -20.18
CA GLU A 386 -1.31 -28.15 -21.45
C GLU A 386 -1.37 -26.79 -22.16
N ALA A 387 -1.52 -25.69 -21.41
CA ALA A 387 -1.49 -24.34 -21.95
C ALA A 387 -0.14 -24.02 -22.62
N CYS A 388 0.95 -24.50 -22.03
CA CYS A 388 2.31 -24.44 -22.57
C CYS A 388 2.65 -25.52 -23.61
N GLU A 389 1.66 -26.16 -24.25
CA GLU A 389 1.88 -27.21 -25.25
C GLU A 389 2.73 -28.38 -24.73
N ARG A 390 2.58 -28.74 -23.45
CA ARG A 390 3.34 -29.79 -22.77
C ARG A 390 4.87 -29.51 -22.69
N LYS A 391 5.28 -28.26 -22.83
CA LYS A 391 6.68 -27.82 -22.67
C LYS A 391 6.95 -27.13 -21.32
N GLY A 392 5.89 -26.66 -20.65
CA GLY A 392 6.00 -26.01 -19.35
C GLY A 392 6.47 -26.96 -18.25
N ASN A 393 7.01 -26.42 -17.16
CA ASN A 393 7.34 -27.21 -15.98
C ASN A 393 6.18 -27.12 -14.96
N PRO A 394 5.40 -28.19 -14.72
CA PRO A 394 4.21 -28.11 -13.87
C PRO A 394 4.43 -27.47 -12.48
N PRO A 395 5.54 -27.75 -11.75
CA PRO A 395 5.85 -27.10 -10.48
C PRO A 395 5.86 -25.57 -10.50
N ASP A 396 6.19 -24.94 -11.64
CA ASP A 396 6.20 -23.48 -11.78
C ASP A 396 4.82 -22.86 -11.59
N SER A 397 3.77 -23.67 -11.74
CA SER A 397 2.41 -23.24 -11.52
C SER A 397 2.12 -22.83 -10.07
N SER A 398 2.95 -23.23 -9.09
CA SER A 398 2.85 -22.77 -7.70
C SER A 398 3.07 -21.27 -7.55
N ALA A 399 4.10 -20.74 -8.21
CA ALA A 399 4.42 -19.32 -8.15
C ALA A 399 3.40 -18.52 -8.97
N LEU A 400 3.04 -19.02 -10.15
CA LEU A 400 1.97 -18.42 -10.97
C LEU A 400 0.64 -18.37 -10.21
N ALA A 401 0.22 -19.44 -9.54
CA ALA A 401 -1.02 -19.46 -8.76
C ALA A 401 -1.00 -18.40 -7.65
N ALA A 402 0.12 -18.26 -6.94
CA ALA A 402 0.30 -17.25 -5.92
C ALA A 402 0.24 -15.83 -6.50
N THR A 403 0.86 -15.58 -7.65
CA THR A 403 0.77 -14.27 -8.31
C THR A 403 -0.64 -13.97 -8.79
N LEU A 404 -1.34 -14.94 -9.38
CA LEU A 404 -2.72 -14.79 -9.82
C LEU A 404 -3.68 -14.57 -8.65
N GLN A 405 -3.40 -15.15 -7.49
CA GLN A 405 -4.09 -14.80 -6.25
C GLN A 405 -3.92 -13.33 -5.90
N ASP A 406 -2.69 -12.85 -6.02
CA ASP A 406 -2.26 -11.54 -5.55
C ASP A 406 -2.93 -10.40 -6.32
N ILE A 407 -3.15 -10.61 -7.62
CA ILE A 407 -3.88 -9.68 -8.50
C ILE A 407 -5.40 -9.95 -8.53
N GLY A 408 -5.88 -10.86 -7.68
CA GLY A 408 -7.30 -11.14 -7.49
C GLY A 408 -7.94 -12.08 -8.53
N VAL A 409 -7.17 -12.67 -9.45
CA VAL A 409 -7.66 -13.64 -10.46
C VAL A 409 -8.07 -14.96 -9.81
N LEU A 410 -7.30 -15.43 -8.84
CA LEU A 410 -7.58 -16.65 -8.09
C LEU A 410 -7.90 -16.35 -6.64
N THR A 411 -8.67 -17.21 -6.01
CA THR A 411 -8.83 -17.25 -4.55
C THR A 411 -8.20 -18.52 -3.99
N PHE A 412 -7.63 -18.39 -2.79
CA PHE A 412 -7.04 -19.51 -2.05
C PHE A 412 -7.84 -19.77 -0.78
N THR A 413 -8.23 -21.01 -0.52
CA THR A 413 -8.87 -21.43 0.73
C THR A 413 -7.93 -22.40 1.47
N PRO A 414 -7.32 -21.97 2.59
CA PRO A 414 -6.46 -22.83 3.41
C PRO A 414 -7.17 -24.09 3.90
N GLY A 415 -6.40 -25.15 4.18
CA GLY A 415 -6.90 -26.37 4.83
C GLY A 415 -7.70 -27.35 3.95
N LYS A 416 -7.97 -27.02 2.68
CA LYS A 416 -8.68 -27.92 1.74
C LYS A 416 -7.73 -28.61 0.76
N LYS A 417 -8.09 -29.82 0.32
CA LYS A 417 -7.37 -30.58 -0.72
C LYS A 417 -7.48 -29.91 -2.10
N ALA A 418 -8.64 -29.33 -2.40
CA ALA A 418 -8.87 -28.39 -3.50
C ALA A 418 -9.01 -26.99 -2.91
N ASN A 419 -7.95 -26.21 -3.05
CA ASN A 419 -7.73 -24.96 -2.33
C ASN A 419 -7.70 -23.74 -3.24
N TRP A 420 -7.91 -23.90 -4.54
CA TRP A 420 -7.91 -22.80 -5.51
C TRP A 420 -9.26 -22.70 -6.21
N SER A 421 -9.73 -21.48 -6.47
CA SER A 421 -10.91 -21.22 -7.30
C SER A 421 -10.67 -19.99 -8.18
N ILE A 422 -11.37 -19.92 -9.32
CA ILE A 422 -11.39 -18.71 -10.15
C ILE A 422 -12.26 -17.66 -9.46
N ASN A 423 -11.76 -16.42 -9.36
CA ASN A 423 -12.56 -15.31 -8.87
C ASN A 423 -13.50 -14.79 -9.97
N ALA A 424 -14.62 -15.47 -10.18
CA ALA A 424 -15.56 -15.17 -11.27
C ALA A 424 -16.09 -13.72 -11.22
N SER A 425 -16.11 -13.09 -10.05
CA SER A 425 -16.55 -11.70 -9.87
C SER A 425 -15.67 -10.67 -10.59
N GLU A 426 -14.41 -11.03 -10.89
CA GLU A 426 -13.46 -10.14 -11.56
C GLU A 426 -13.52 -10.21 -13.10
N PHE A 427 -14.27 -11.16 -13.66
CA PHE A 427 -14.28 -11.45 -15.10
C PHE A 427 -15.63 -11.27 -15.79
N SER A 428 -16.66 -10.82 -15.08
CA SER A 428 -18.04 -10.68 -15.62
C SER A 428 -18.51 -11.95 -16.37
N LEU A 429 -18.09 -13.13 -15.92
CA LEU A 429 -18.35 -14.40 -16.62
C LEU A 429 -19.81 -14.80 -16.47
N VAL A 430 -20.52 -14.89 -17.59
CA VAL A 430 -21.97 -15.18 -17.62
C VAL A 430 -22.24 -16.68 -17.78
N ARG A 431 -21.31 -17.47 -18.36
CA ARG A 431 -21.46 -18.92 -18.58
C ARG A 431 -20.15 -19.68 -18.40
N VAL A 432 -20.26 -20.92 -17.91
CA VAL A 432 -19.14 -21.89 -17.87
C VAL A 432 -18.67 -22.17 -19.31
N GLY A 433 -17.37 -22.12 -19.55
CA GLY A 433 -16.75 -22.35 -20.88
C GLY A 433 -16.55 -21.09 -21.75
N SER A 434 -16.89 -19.89 -21.28
CA SER A 434 -16.45 -18.66 -21.94
C SER A 434 -14.92 -18.49 -21.77
N PRO A 435 -14.18 -18.05 -22.81
CA PRO A 435 -12.78 -17.72 -22.69
C PRO A 435 -12.54 -16.69 -21.59
N ILE A 436 -11.56 -16.96 -20.73
CA ILE A 436 -11.11 -16.01 -19.72
C ILE A 436 -10.03 -15.12 -20.32
N ASP A 437 -10.19 -13.80 -20.18
CA ASP A 437 -9.17 -12.82 -20.52
C ASP A 437 -8.76 -11.99 -19.31
N ILE A 438 -7.49 -12.12 -18.90
CA ILE A 438 -6.91 -11.36 -17.78
C ILE A 438 -6.41 -9.97 -18.18
N THR A 439 -6.40 -9.62 -19.48
CA THR A 439 -5.86 -8.34 -19.96
C THR A 439 -6.44 -7.12 -19.23
N PRO A 440 -7.77 -7.02 -18.99
CA PRO A 440 -8.33 -5.90 -18.23
C PRO A 440 -7.82 -5.82 -16.79
N LEU A 441 -7.57 -6.96 -16.15
CA LEU A 441 -7.02 -7.02 -14.78
C LEU A 441 -5.55 -6.65 -14.76
N ILE A 442 -4.76 -7.10 -15.75
CA ILE A 442 -3.36 -6.68 -15.91
C ILE A 442 -3.27 -5.17 -16.12
N LYS A 443 -4.07 -4.62 -17.04
CA LYS A 443 -4.17 -3.17 -17.24
C LYS A 443 -4.57 -2.45 -15.97
N ARG A 444 -5.57 -2.95 -15.25
CA ARG A 444 -5.97 -2.39 -13.94
C ARG A 444 -4.81 -2.41 -12.95
N GLU A 445 -4.07 -3.50 -12.83
CA GLU A 445 -2.94 -3.58 -11.92
C GLU A 445 -1.83 -2.60 -12.31
N LEU A 446 -1.57 -2.43 -13.61
CA LEU A 446 -0.63 -1.43 -14.14
C LEU A 446 -1.13 -0.01 -13.84
N GLU A 447 -2.40 0.30 -14.10
CA GLU A 447 -3.03 1.59 -13.80
C GLU A 447 -3.01 1.89 -12.29
N LEU A 448 -3.34 0.92 -11.43
CA LEU A 448 -3.26 1.07 -9.98
C LEU A 448 -1.83 1.37 -9.52
N ARG A 449 -0.82 0.87 -10.23
CA ARG A 449 0.59 1.18 -9.96
C ARG A 449 1.01 2.53 -10.50
N GLU A 450 0.46 2.96 -11.64
CA GLU A 450 0.62 4.32 -12.16
C GLU A 450 -0.11 5.37 -11.29
N ILE A 451 -1.17 4.97 -10.61
CA ILE A 451 -1.93 5.76 -9.63
C ILE A 451 -1.14 5.84 -8.30
N LEU A 452 -0.39 4.81 -7.91
CA LEU A 452 0.51 4.80 -6.74
C LEU A 452 1.93 5.24 -7.08
#